data_AF-A0A1M5V1S7-F1
#
_entry.id   AF-A0A1M5V1S7-F1
#
_cell.length_a   1.000
_cell.length_b   1.000
_cell.length_c   1.000
_cell.angle_alpha   90.00
_cell.angle_beta   90.00
_cell.angle_gamma   90.00
#
_symmetry.space_group_name_H-M   'P 1'
#
loop_
_entity.id
_entity.type
_entity.pdbx_description
1 polymer ?
#
loop_
_entity_poly.entity_id
_entity_poly.type
_entity_poly.pdbx_seq_one_letter_code
_entity_poly.pdbx_strand_id
1 'polypeptide(L)' 'MNLIDEISKTIIMLIRVGCVARFIYCMIRLSAAEEEATQYKKRAKNTVLFYILAESVWEIKDLILYYYQ' A
#
# COMPACT_ATOMS: atom_id res chain seq x y z
N MET A 1 6.22 -7.83 -25.23
CA MET A 1 6.56 -7.76 -23.79
C MET A 1 7.39 -6.50 -23.61
N ASN A 2 6.82 -5.45 -23.04
CA ASN A 2 7.49 -4.16 -22.92
C ASN A 2 8.25 -4.15 -21.59
N LEU A 3 9.57 -3.96 -21.62
CA LEU A 3 10.42 -3.84 -20.42
C LEU A 3 9.84 -2.85 -19.39
N ILE A 4 9.22 -1.78 -19.87
CA ILE A 4 8.55 -0.76 -19.05
C ILE A 4 7.38 -1.33 -18.24
N ASP A 5 6.61 -2.28 -18.80
CA ASP A 5 5.50 -2.92 -18.08
C ASP A 5 6.02 -3.81 -16.95
N GLU A 6 7.09 -4.56 -17.18
CA GLU A 6 7.68 -5.43 -16.15
C GLU A 6 8.30 -4.62 -15.01
N ILE A 7 9.02 -3.54 -15.34
CA ILE A 7 9.56 -2.62 -14.34
C ILE A 7 8.42 -1.99 -13.53
N SER A 8 7.35 -1.54 -14.20
CA SER A 8 6.18 -0.95 -13.53
C SER A 8 5.55 -1.95 -12.56
N LYS A 9 5.28 -3.19 -13.01
CA LYS A 9 4.74 -4.29 -12.18
C LYS A 9 5.63 -4.60 -10.98
N THR A 10 6.94 -4.61 -11.18
CA THR A 10 7.91 -4.89 -10.11
C THR A 10 7.91 -3.80 -9.04
N ILE A 11 7.90 -2.52 -9.45
CA ILE A 11 7.86 -1.39 -8.51
C ILE A 11 6.56 -1.39 -7.70
N ILE A 12 5.41 -1.68 -8.33
CA ILE A 12 4.13 -1.77 -7.64
C ILE A 12 4.16 -2.89 -6.60
N MET A 13 4.69 -4.06 -6.97
CA MET A 13 4.83 -5.18 -6.05
C MET A 13 5.68 -4.79 -4.83
N LEU A 14 6.80 -4.08 -5.03
CA LEU A 14 7.63 -3.57 -3.94
C LEU A 14 6.87 -2.60 -3.02
N ILE A 15 6.05 -1.70 -3.58
CA ILE A 15 5.20 -0.79 -2.79
C ILE A 15 4.21 -1.58 -1.93
N ARG A 16 3.52 -2.59 -2.51
CA ARG A 16 2.56 -3.44 -1.79
C ARG A 16 3.24 -4.17 -0.62
N VAL A 17 4.39 -4.81 -0.87
CA VAL A 17 5.16 -5.53 0.15
C VAL A 17 5.62 -4.57 1.26
N GLY A 18 6.13 -3.39 0.91
CA GLY A 18 6.54 -2.37 1.89
C GLY A 18 5.39 -1.87 2.77
N CYS A 19 4.21 -1.65 2.19
CA CYS A 19 3.01 -1.27 2.93
C CYS A 19 2.56 -2.36 3.90
N VAL A 20 2.55 -3.62 3.47
CA VAL A 20 2.21 -4.77 4.33
C VAL A 20 3.19 -4.90 5.49
N ALA A 21 4.49 -4.83 5.22
CA ALA A 21 5.52 -4.87 6.26
C ALA A 21 5.36 -3.73 7.29
N ARG A 22 5.08 -2.51 6.82
CA ARG A 22 4.84 -1.35 7.69
C ARG A 22 3.58 -1.50 8.53
N PHE A 23 2.51 -2.06 7.95
CA PHE A 23 1.27 -2.34 8.67
C PHE A 23 1.48 -3.39 9.77
N ILE A 24 2.13 -4.52 9.45
CA ILE A 24 2.46 -5.56 10.42
C ILE A 24 3.31 -5.00 11.56
N TYR A 25 4.36 -4.22 11.25
CA TYR A 25 5.18 -3.56 12.25
C TYR A 25 4.36 -2.66 13.19
N CYS A 26 3.45 -1.86 12.64
CA CYS A 26 2.58 -0.99 13.43
C CYS A 26 1.63 -1.79 14.33
N MET A 27 1.13 -2.94 13.85
CA MET A 27 0.26 -3.84 14.64
C MET A 27 1.04 -4.51 15.78
N ILE A 28 2.25 -5.01 15.52
CA ILE A 28 3.12 -5.60 16.55
C ILE A 28 3.44 -4.56 17.64
N ARG A 29 3.79 -3.33 17.25
CA ARG A 29 4.08 -2.25 18.22
C ARG A 29 2.83 -1.81 18.99
N LEU A 30 1.65 -1.83 18.37
CA LEU A 30 0.38 -1.54 19.04
C LEU A 30 0.08 -2.56 20.15
N SER A 31 0.33 -3.85 19.90
CA SER A 31 0.12 -4.93 20.88
C SER A 31 1.16 -4.94 22.02
N ALA A 32 2.34 -4.36 21.81
CA ALA A 32 3.44 -4.37 22.78
C ALA A 32 3.55 -3.11 23.66
N ALA A 33 2.85 -2.02 23.33
CA ALA A 33 2.96 -0.74 24.03
C ALA A 33 1.60 -0.04 24.17
N GLU A 34 0.90 -0.32 25.27
CA GLU A 34 -0.41 0.29 25.57
C GLU A 34 -0.32 1.81 25.78
N GLU A 35 0.78 2.34 26.33
CA GLU A 35 0.96 3.77 26.58
C GLU A 35 1.10 4.62 25.29
N GLU A 36 1.63 4.05 24.20
CA GLU A 36 1.78 4.74 22.89
C GLU A 36 0.71 4.29 21.86
N ALA A 37 -0.29 3.51 22.28
CA ALA A 37 -1.25 2.87 21.38
C ALA A 37 -1.99 3.87 20.47
N THR A 38 -2.29 5.07 20.95
CA THR A 38 -2.98 6.13 20.18
C THR A 38 -2.16 6.60 18.98
N GLN A 39 -0.83 6.67 19.12
CA GLN A 39 0.07 7.13 18.06
C GLN A 39 0.28 6.04 17.00
N TYR A 40 0.51 4.79 17.40
CA TYR A 40 0.65 3.68 16.45
C TYR A 40 -0.66 3.39 15.70
N LYS A 41 -1.82 3.56 16.36
CA LYS A 41 -3.14 3.46 15.69
C LYS A 41 -3.31 4.51 14.59
N LYS A 42 -2.84 5.74 14.80
CA LYS A 42 -2.84 6.80 13.77
C LYS A 42 -1.90 6.45 12.61
N ARG A 43 -0.70 5.94 12.91
CA ARG A 43 0.28 5.51 11.88
C ARG A 43 -0.22 4.32 11.07
N ALA A 44 -0.87 3.34 11.70
CA ALA A 44 -1.48 2.20 11.03
C ALA A 44 -2.59 2.67 10.07
N LYS A 45 -3.50 3.54 10.54
CA LYS A 45 -4.55 4.14 9.67
C LYS A 45 -3.96 4.89 8.48
N ASN A 46 -2.92 5.70 8.69
CA ASN A 46 -2.26 6.42 7.60
C ASN A 46 -1.61 5.47 6.59
N THR A 47 -1.05 4.35 7.06
CA THR A 47 -0.45 3.33 6.19
C THR A 47 -1.52 2.64 5.33
N VAL A 48 -2.67 2.32 5.93
CA VAL A 48 -3.82 1.76 5.20
C VAL A 48 -4.36 2.75 4.18
N LEU A 49 -4.53 4.03 4.56
CA LEU A 49 -5.01 5.07 3.65
C LEU A 49 -4.05 5.25 2.46
N PHE A 50 -2.75 5.28 2.72
CA PHE A 50 -1.71 5.34 1.68
C PHE A 50 -1.78 4.13 0.75
N TYR A 51 -1.94 2.92 1.29
CA TYR A 51 -2.05 1.70 0.48
C TYR A 51 -3.27 1.76 -0.45
N ILE A 52 -4.45 2.15 0.06
CA ILE A 52 -5.67 2.29 -0.75
C ILE A 52 -5.47 3.31 -1.88
N LEU A 53 -4.88 4.47 -1.58
CA LEU A 53 -4.60 5.50 -2.59
C LEU A 53 -3.61 4.98 -3.66
N ALA A 54 -2.53 4.31 -3.24
CA ALA A 54 -1.55 3.75 -4.17
C ALA A 54 -2.16 2.69 -5.10
N GLU A 55 -3.03 1.82 -4.56
CA GLU A 55 -3.70 0.78 -5.33
C GLU A 55 -4.73 1.37 -6.32
N SER A 56 -5.46 2.40 -5.88
CA SER A 56 -6.50 3.04 -6.70
C SER A 56 -5.98 3.64 -8.01
N VAL A 57 -4.73 4.10 -8.07
CA VAL A 57 -4.13 4.64 -9.30
C VAL A 57 -4.07 3.58 -10.39
N TRP A 58 -3.74 2.33 -10.03
CA TRP A 58 -3.69 1.23 -10.97
C TRP A 58 -5.07 0.77 -11.40
N GLU A 59 -5.99 0.66 -10.45
CA GLU A 59 -7.38 0.29 -10.74
C GLU A 59 -8.04 1.31 -11.68
N ILE A 60 -7.78 2.61 -11.49
CA ILE A 60 -8.27 3.67 -12.39
C ILE A 60 -7.64 3.52 -13.78
N LYS A 61 -6.33 3.28 -13.86
CA LYS A 61 -5.62 3.10 -15.13
C LYS A 61 -6.15 1.89 -15.90
N ASP A 62 -6.42 0.78 -15.23
CA ASP A 62 -6.99 -0.41 -15.86
C ASP A 62 -8.47 -0.22 -16.25
N LEU A 63 -9.26 0.52 -15.46
CA LEU A 63 -10.63 0.90 -15.79
C LEU A 63 -10.71 1.81 -17.03
N ILE A 64 -9.78 2.76 -17.14
CA ILE A 64 -9.67 3.63 -18.33
C ILE A 64 -9.27 2.78 -19.54
N LEU A 65 -8.26 1.91 -19.43
CA LEU A 65 -7.84 1.07 -20.54
C LEU A 65 -8.95 0.11 -21.00
N TYR A 66 -9.72 -0.44 -20.06
CA TYR A 66 -10.90 -1.25 -20.39
C TYR A 66 -11.95 -0.45 -21.18
N TYR A 67 -12.16 0.82 -20.85
CA TYR A 67 -13.13 1.67 -21.54
C TYR A 67 -12.70 2.06 -22.98
N TYR A 68 -11.40 2.17 -23.23
CA TYR A 68 -10.85 2.54 -24.54
C TYR A 68 -10.48 1.34 -25.44
N GLN A 69 -10.63 0.10 -24.95
CA GLN A 69 -10.61 -1.12 -25.76
C GLN A 69 -11.98 -1.41 -26.37
#